data_AF-A0A382R3L4-F1
#
_entry.id   AF-A0A382R3L4-F1
#
_cell.length_a   1.000
_cell.length_b   1.000
_cell.length_c   1.000
_cell.angle_alpha   90.00
_cell.angle_beta   90.00
_cell.angle_gamma   90.00
#
_symmetry.space_group_name_H-M   'P 1'
#
loop_
_entity.id
_entity.type
_entity.pdbx_description
1 polymer ?
#
loop_
_entity_poly.entity_id
_entity_poly.type
_entity_poly.pdbx_seq_one_letter_code
_entity_poly.pdbx_strand_id
1 'polypeptide(L)'
;MLLTYNIFAISILYIPVTNIKNFLWQWTPYNYKQILYYPNNIRELSLLNKNNRLLMISFLNKNIYKDYLDIDFWNYKQIIESIDRDNIKDLEKSFYKAFILSKNNPQVNLELREYFIKNYSKFSNEYKNKILINFFN
;
A
#
# COMPACT_ATOMS: atom_id res chain seq x y z
N MET A 1 6.47 14.79 -30.01
CA MET A 1 6.38 14.84 -28.53
C MET A 1 5.92 13.51 -27.91
N LEU A 2 4.85 12.87 -28.38
CA LEU A 2 4.38 11.60 -27.81
C LEU A 2 5.38 10.45 -27.99
N LEU A 3 6.00 10.32 -29.18
CA LEU A 3 6.99 9.28 -29.46
C LEU A 3 8.22 9.41 -28.55
N THR A 4 8.76 10.62 -28.39
CA THR A 4 9.90 10.90 -27.52
C THR A 4 9.57 10.66 -26.04
N TYR A 5 8.35 10.99 -25.61
CA TYR A 5 7.86 10.69 -24.26
C TYR A 5 7.74 9.17 -24.03
N ASN A 6 7.20 8.43 -24.99
CA ASN A 6 7.08 6.98 -24.90
C ASN A 6 8.45 6.30 -24.89
N ILE A 7 9.38 6.73 -25.74
CA ILE A 7 10.77 6.24 -25.72
C ILE A 7 11.43 6.51 -24.37
N PHE A 8 11.26 7.72 -23.82
CA PHE A 8 11.77 8.07 -22.50
C PHE A 8 11.15 7.19 -21.40
N ALA A 9 9.83 7.04 -21.37
CA ALA A 9 9.14 6.20 -20.40
C ALA A 9 9.58 4.73 -20.48
N ILE A 10 9.71 4.18 -21.70
CA ILE A 10 10.23 2.83 -21.92
C ILE A 10 11.68 2.75 -21.44
N SER A 11 12.53 3.72 -21.76
CA SER A 11 13.94 3.70 -21.31
C SER A 11 14.07 3.62 -19.79
N ILE A 12 13.19 4.31 -19.04
CA ILE A 12 13.14 4.24 -17.57
C ILE A 12 12.83 2.83 -17.07
N LEU A 13 11.98 2.06 -17.78
CA LEU A 13 11.72 0.67 -17.42
C LEU A 13 13.01 -0.14 -17.40
N TYR A 14 13.91 0.03 -18.37
CA TYR A 14 15.10 -0.80 -18.54
C TYR A 14 16.33 -0.34 -17.74
N ILE A 15 16.24 0.72 -16.94
CA ILE A 15 17.36 1.18 -16.10
C ILE A 15 17.58 0.17 -14.95
N PRO A 16 18.75 -0.46 -14.83
CA PRO A 16 19.02 -1.48 -13.80
C PRO A 16 19.27 -0.87 -12.41
N VAL A 17 19.49 0.45 -12.33
CA VAL A 17 19.79 1.15 -11.08
C VAL A 17 18.50 1.51 -10.36
N THR A 18 18.21 0.82 -9.26
CA THR A 18 16.97 0.97 -8.48
C THR A 18 16.74 2.40 -8.03
N ASN A 19 17.76 3.13 -7.59
CA ASN A 19 17.65 4.53 -7.13
C ASN A 19 17.29 5.52 -8.25
N ILE A 20 17.91 5.39 -9.42
CA ILE A 20 17.64 6.26 -10.58
C ILE A 20 16.26 5.96 -11.15
N LYS A 21 15.95 4.67 -11.33
CA LYS A 21 14.62 4.20 -11.73
C LYS A 21 13.55 4.74 -10.77
N ASN A 22 13.84 4.68 -9.47
CA ASN A 22 12.98 5.19 -8.40
C ASN A 22 12.64 6.68 -8.51
N PHE A 23 13.57 7.51 -8.96
CA PHE A 23 13.37 8.94 -9.12
C PHE A 23 12.59 9.25 -10.42
N LEU A 24 13.03 8.66 -11.53
CA LEU A 24 12.44 8.89 -12.85
C LEU A 24 11.03 8.29 -13.00
N TRP A 25 10.68 7.27 -12.21
CA TRP A 25 9.37 6.60 -12.28
C TRP A 25 8.18 7.55 -12.13
N GLN A 26 8.31 8.59 -11.30
CA GLN A 26 7.24 9.57 -11.04
C GLN A 26 6.74 10.23 -12.34
N TRP A 27 7.57 10.29 -13.37
CA TRP A 27 7.34 10.98 -14.64
C TRP A 27 6.74 10.08 -15.73
N THR A 28 6.67 8.77 -15.47
CA THR A 28 6.13 7.78 -16.41
C THR A 28 4.61 7.65 -16.26
N PRO A 29 3.87 7.21 -17.31
CA PRO A 29 2.44 6.94 -17.19
C PRO A 29 2.15 5.55 -16.56
N TYR A 30 3.19 4.79 -16.22
CA TYR A 30 3.07 3.43 -15.71
C TYR A 30 2.66 3.40 -14.22
N ASN A 31 1.89 2.37 -13.89
CA ASN A 31 1.29 2.08 -12.61
C ASN A 31 2.11 1.11 -11.75
N TYR A 32 1.65 0.84 -10.53
CA TYR A 32 2.35 -0.04 -9.59
C TYR A 32 2.49 -1.50 -10.08
N LYS A 33 1.58 -2.00 -10.93
CA LYS A 33 1.70 -3.37 -11.47
C LYS A 33 2.96 -3.42 -12.35
N GLN A 34 3.15 -2.46 -13.25
CA GLN A 34 4.35 -2.49 -14.10
C GLN A 34 5.66 -2.40 -13.31
N ILE A 35 5.72 -1.57 -12.25
CA ILE A 35 6.97 -1.42 -11.48
C ILE A 35 7.32 -2.65 -10.64
N LEU A 36 6.31 -3.35 -10.11
CA LEU A 36 6.52 -4.53 -9.27
C LEU A 36 6.84 -5.78 -10.08
N TYR A 37 6.31 -5.87 -11.30
CA TYR A 37 6.51 -7.02 -12.17
C TYR A 37 7.72 -6.87 -13.10
N TYR A 38 8.10 -5.65 -13.50
CA TYR A 38 9.16 -5.47 -14.50
C TYR A 38 10.04 -4.23 -14.24
N PRO A 39 11.32 -4.24 -14.63
CA PRO A 39 12.20 -5.40 -14.89
C PRO A 39 12.68 -6.15 -13.65
N ASN A 40 12.43 -5.63 -12.46
CA ASN A 40 13.12 -6.11 -11.25
C ASN A 40 12.38 -7.24 -10.54
N ASN A 41 11.23 -7.68 -11.07
CA ASN A 41 10.34 -8.69 -10.48
C ASN A 41 10.20 -8.57 -8.96
N ILE A 42 10.06 -7.34 -8.46
CA ILE A 42 10.02 -7.03 -7.02
C ILE A 42 8.89 -7.82 -6.33
N ARG A 43 7.81 -8.11 -7.04
CA ARG A 43 6.71 -8.95 -6.55
C ARG A 43 7.13 -10.38 -6.16
N GLU A 44 8.18 -10.92 -6.79
CA GLU A 44 8.69 -12.27 -6.54
C GLU A 44 9.62 -12.31 -5.31
N LEU A 45 10.02 -11.14 -4.79
CA LEU A 45 10.84 -11.05 -3.59
C LEU A 45 10.09 -11.57 -2.36
N SER A 46 10.80 -12.32 -1.52
CA SER A 46 10.22 -12.85 -0.28
C SER A 46 9.80 -11.73 0.66
N LEU A 47 8.53 -11.77 1.09
CA LEU A 47 7.96 -10.87 2.10
C LEU A 47 8.49 -11.12 3.51
N LEU A 48 9.14 -12.25 3.77
CA LEU A 48 9.76 -12.52 5.07
C LEU A 48 10.94 -11.59 5.34
N ASN A 49 11.65 -11.17 4.29
CA ASN A 49 12.77 -10.25 4.39
C ASN A 49 12.29 -8.80 4.56
N LYS A 50 12.74 -8.14 5.63
CA LYS A 50 12.39 -6.75 5.95
C LYS A 50 12.80 -5.76 4.87
N ASN A 51 14.00 -5.88 4.31
CA ASN A 51 14.50 -4.96 3.30
C ASN A 51 13.66 -5.03 2.02
N ASN A 52 13.21 -6.23 1.65
CA ASN A 52 12.31 -6.42 0.52
C ASN A 52 10.97 -5.71 0.74
N ARG A 53 10.36 -5.88 1.93
CA ARG A 53 9.11 -5.18 2.28
C ARG A 53 9.27 -3.66 2.25
N LEU A 54 10.35 -3.13 2.83
CA LEU A 54 10.62 -1.70 2.83
C LEU A 54 10.80 -1.16 1.40
N LEU A 55 11.53 -1.88 0.56
CA LEU A 55 11.69 -1.54 -0.86
C LEU A 55 10.33 -1.53 -1.58
N MET A 56 9.49 -2.54 -1.38
CA MET A 56 8.15 -2.63 -1.95
C MET A 56 7.25 -1.47 -1.51
N ILE A 57 7.19 -1.20 -0.21
CA ILE A 57 6.42 -0.09 0.35
C ILE A 57 6.92 1.25 -0.23
N SER A 58 8.23 1.44 -0.38
CA SER A 58 8.78 2.66 -0.96
C SER A 58 8.32 2.88 -2.41
N PHE A 59 8.22 1.82 -3.21
CA PHE A 59 7.72 1.88 -4.58
C PHE A 59 6.21 2.11 -4.64
N LEU A 60 5.44 1.46 -3.77
CA LEU A 60 3.99 1.65 -3.66
C LEU A 60 3.67 3.09 -3.26
N ASN A 61 4.36 3.64 -2.26
CA ASN A 61 4.15 5.00 -1.77
C ASN A 61 4.34 6.07 -2.87
N LYS A 62 5.26 5.85 -3.80
CA LYS A 62 5.47 6.74 -4.95
C LYS A 62 4.36 6.70 -5.99
N ASN A 63 3.61 5.61 -6.04
CA ASN A 63 2.53 5.42 -6.99
C ASN A 63 1.14 5.74 -6.40
N ILE A 64 1.04 6.13 -5.12
CA ILE A 64 -0.24 6.47 -4.46
C ILE A 64 -1.09 7.42 -5.30
N TYR A 65 -0.50 8.46 -5.89
CA TYR A 65 -1.25 9.43 -6.69
C TYR A 65 -1.75 8.86 -8.02
N LYS A 66 -0.98 7.96 -8.65
CA LYS A 66 -1.34 7.34 -9.93
C LYS A 66 -2.40 6.25 -9.75
N ASP A 67 -2.25 5.48 -8.67
CA ASP A 67 -3.05 4.31 -8.36
C ASP A 67 -4.09 4.59 -7.27
N TYR A 68 -4.41 5.87 -7.04
CA TYR A 68 -5.31 6.28 -5.96
C TYR A 68 -6.69 5.59 -6.04
N LEU A 69 -7.20 5.38 -7.25
CA LEU A 69 -8.49 4.73 -7.52
C LEU A 69 -8.38 3.22 -7.80
N ASP A 70 -7.18 2.64 -7.79
CA ASP A 70 -6.98 1.21 -8.05
C ASP A 70 -7.15 0.42 -6.73
N ILE A 71 -8.18 -0.42 -6.67
CA ILE A 71 -8.49 -1.25 -5.49
C ILE A 71 -7.41 -2.32 -5.27
N ASP A 72 -6.88 -2.90 -6.34
CA ASP A 72 -5.84 -3.93 -6.24
C ASP A 72 -4.54 -3.35 -5.68
N PHE A 73 -4.27 -2.06 -5.95
CA PHE A 73 -3.13 -1.34 -5.37
C PHE A 73 -3.25 -1.27 -3.85
N TRP A 74 -4.40 -0.82 -3.34
CA TRP A 74 -4.63 -0.68 -1.90
C TRP A 74 -4.63 -2.02 -1.19
N ASN A 75 -5.29 -3.04 -1.76
CA ASN A 75 -5.28 -4.40 -1.23
C ASN A 75 -3.86 -4.94 -1.11
N TYR A 76 -3.06 -4.78 -2.17
CA TYR A 76 -1.69 -5.24 -2.17
C TYR A 76 -0.83 -4.50 -1.13
N LYS A 77 -0.93 -3.16 -1.09
CA LYS A 77 -0.21 -2.32 -0.13
C LYS A 77 -0.52 -2.71 1.32
N GLN A 78 -1.80 -2.93 1.62
CA GLN A 78 -2.25 -3.33 2.95
C GLN A 78 -1.69 -4.69 3.39
N ILE A 79 -1.59 -5.67 2.48
CA ILE A 79 -0.97 -6.98 2.78
C ILE A 79 0.48 -6.79 3.21
N ILE A 80 1.27 -5.99 2.48
CA ILE A 80 2.69 -5.77 2.80
C ILE A 80 2.84 -5.03 4.14
N GLU A 81 2.05 -3.97 4.35
CA GLU A 81 2.06 -3.18 5.59
C GLU A 81 1.65 -4.01 6.81
N SER A 82 0.74 -4.98 6.64
CA SER A 82 0.32 -5.87 7.74
C SER A 82 1.43 -6.79 8.26
N ILE A 83 2.42 -7.09 7.42
CA ILE A 83 3.56 -7.94 7.76
C ILE A 83 4.68 -7.09 8.39
N ASP A 84 4.79 -5.82 8.01
CA ASP A 84 5.87 -4.95 8.44
C ASP A 84 5.51 -4.11 9.67
N ARG A 85 5.98 -4.55 10.85
CA ARG A 85 5.66 -3.92 12.15
C ARG A 85 5.95 -2.42 12.22
N ASP A 86 6.95 -1.93 11.49
CA ASP A 86 7.31 -0.50 11.48
C ASP A 86 6.28 0.36 10.72
N ASN A 87 5.57 -0.22 9.76
CA ASN A 87 4.52 0.44 8.95
C ASN A 87 3.10 0.19 9.48
N ILE A 88 2.97 -0.49 10.63
CA ILE A 88 1.67 -0.83 11.24
C ILE A 88 0.81 0.41 11.52
N LYS A 89 1.41 1.58 11.76
CA LYS A 89 0.70 2.84 12.02
C LYS A 89 -0.15 3.29 10.82
N ASP A 90 0.33 3.10 9.60
CA ASP A 90 -0.41 3.47 8.39
C ASP A 90 -1.56 2.48 8.12
N LEU A 91 -1.36 1.21 8.44
CA LEU A 91 -2.43 0.21 8.43
C LEU A 91 -3.51 0.55 9.45
N GLU A 92 -3.14 0.86 10.70
CA GLU A 92 -4.09 1.23 11.76
C GLU A 92 -4.90 2.48 11.39
N LYS A 93 -4.24 3.48 10.80
CA LYS A 93 -4.88 4.68 10.26
C LYS A 93 -5.90 4.37 9.17
N SER A 94 -5.51 3.51 8.23
CA SER A 94 -6.36 3.12 7.10
C SER A 94 -7.54 2.26 7.56
N PHE A 95 -7.28 1.32 8.47
CA PHE A 95 -8.31 0.53 9.15
C PHE A 95 -9.31 1.41 9.88
N TYR A 96 -8.85 2.38 10.68
CA TYR A 96 -9.73 3.30 11.40
C TYR A 96 -10.62 4.08 10.44
N LYS A 97 -10.07 4.63 9.36
CA LYS A 97 -10.88 5.32 8.34
C LYS A 97 -11.92 4.41 7.70
N ALA A 98 -11.53 3.21 7.30
CA ALA A 98 -12.45 2.22 6.73
C ALA A 98 -13.57 1.87 7.73
N PHE A 99 -13.23 1.71 9.00
CA PHE A 99 -14.19 1.45 10.06
C PHE A 99 -15.22 2.59 10.20
N ILE A 100 -14.78 3.84 10.26
CA ILE A 100 -15.69 5.00 10.33
C ILE A 100 -16.59 5.09 9.08
N LEU A 101 -16.03 4.92 7.90
CA LEU A 101 -16.77 4.99 6.64
C LEU A 101 -17.76 3.83 6.46
N SER A 102 -17.45 2.66 7.04
CA SER A 102 -18.32 1.49 6.98
C SER A 102 -19.62 1.62 7.79
N LYS A 103 -19.81 2.70 8.58
CA LYS A 103 -21.00 2.87 9.45
C LYS A 103 -22.33 2.68 8.72
N ASN A 104 -22.39 3.06 7.44
CA ASN A 104 -23.59 2.96 6.61
C ASN A 104 -23.75 1.59 5.90
N ASN A 105 -22.79 0.67 6.07
CA ASN A 105 -22.81 -0.69 5.54
C ASN A 105 -22.66 -1.70 6.69
N PRO A 106 -23.78 -2.23 7.24
CA PRO A 106 -23.77 -3.06 8.43
C PRO A 106 -22.91 -4.34 8.29
N GLN A 107 -22.90 -4.96 7.12
CA GLN A 107 -22.13 -6.17 6.86
C GLN A 107 -20.63 -5.90 6.97
N VAL A 108 -20.12 -4.90 6.23
CA VAL A 108 -18.70 -4.52 6.26
C VAL A 108 -18.31 -4.03 7.65
N ASN A 109 -19.20 -3.28 8.32
CA ASN A 109 -18.93 -2.81 9.67
C ASN A 109 -18.74 -3.99 10.64
N LEU A 110 -19.61 -5.01 10.57
CA LEU A 110 -19.49 -6.23 11.38
C LEU A 110 -18.16 -6.95 11.12
N GLU A 111 -17.78 -7.14 9.85
CA GLU A 111 -16.51 -7.79 9.48
C GLU A 111 -15.29 -7.05 10.06
N LEU A 112 -15.28 -5.72 9.98
CA LEU A 112 -14.23 -4.89 10.56
C LEU A 112 -14.21 -4.97 12.09
N ARG A 113 -15.39 -4.99 12.74
CA ARG A 113 -15.52 -5.19 14.20
C ARG A 113 -14.91 -6.51 14.65
N GLU A 114 -15.27 -7.60 13.97
CA GLU A 114 -14.73 -8.93 14.26
C GLU A 114 -13.22 -8.98 14.06
N TYR A 115 -12.73 -8.39 12.96
CA TYR A 115 -11.29 -8.31 12.69
C TYR A 115 -10.55 -7.58 13.80
N PHE A 116 -11.09 -6.43 14.25
CA PHE A 116 -10.51 -5.65 15.36
C PHE A 116 -10.46 -6.45 16.65
N ILE A 117 -11.55 -7.16 17.01
CA ILE A 117 -11.59 -7.99 18.22
C ILE A 117 -10.55 -9.12 18.14
N LYS A 118 -10.52 -9.87 17.03
CA LYS A 118 -9.58 -10.98 16.81
C LYS A 118 -8.11 -10.52 16.86
N ASN A 119 -7.84 -9.28 16.47
CA ASN A 119 -6.49 -8.72 16.39
C ASN A 119 -6.22 -7.63 17.42
N TYR A 120 -7.03 -7.52 18.48
CA TYR A 120 -6.98 -6.38 19.41
C TYR A 120 -5.58 -6.10 19.95
N SER A 121 -4.83 -7.14 20.33
CA SER A 121 -3.46 -7.01 20.87
C SER A 121 -2.46 -6.38 19.90
N LYS A 122 -2.71 -6.45 18.59
CA LYS A 122 -1.83 -5.93 17.54
C LYS A 122 -1.99 -4.42 17.29
N PHE A 123 -3.08 -3.82 17.77
CA PHE A 123 -3.31 -2.39 17.62
C PHE A 123 -2.59 -1.59 18.72
N SER A 124 -2.08 -0.42 18.36
CA SER A 124 -1.56 0.58 19.29
C SER A 124 -2.67 1.11 20.19
N ASN A 125 -2.30 1.56 21.40
CA ASN A 125 -3.27 2.10 22.35
C ASN A 125 -4.01 3.34 21.81
N GLU A 126 -3.34 4.14 20.97
CA GLU A 126 -3.96 5.30 20.32
C GLU A 126 -5.14 4.87 19.45
N TYR A 127 -4.95 3.91 18.54
CA TYR A 127 -6.01 3.46 17.63
C TYR A 127 -7.05 2.58 18.31
N LYS A 128 -6.67 1.79 19.31
CA LYS A 128 -7.64 1.08 20.18
C LYS A 128 -8.67 2.04 20.74
N ASN A 129 -8.23 3.13 21.35
CA ASN A 129 -9.13 4.11 21.95
C ASN A 129 -10.04 4.78 20.90
N LYS A 130 -9.48 5.19 19.76
CA LYS A 130 -10.24 5.78 18.65
C LYS A 130 -11.32 4.83 18.12
N ILE A 131 -11.00 3.56 17.92
CA ILE A 131 -11.93 2.54 17.42
C ILE A 131 -13.00 2.23 18.46
N LEU A 132 -12.63 2.03 19.73
CA LEU A 132 -13.57 1.70 20.82
C LEU A 132 -14.63 2.78 21.04
N ILE A 133 -14.25 4.06 20.98
CA ILE A 133 -15.22 5.18 21.07
C ILE A 133 -16.30 5.07 20.00
N ASN A 134 -15.93 4.66 18.78
CA ASN A 134 -16.86 4.51 17.67
C ASN A 134 -17.53 3.14 17.61
N PHE A 135 -17.11 2.19 18.44
CA PHE A 135 -17.67 0.85 18.49
C PHE A 135 -19.03 0.85 19.19
N PHE A 136 -19.23 1.73 20.16
CA PHE A 136 -20.45 1.83 20.96
C PHE A 136 -21.42 2.92 20.48
N ASN A 137 -21.06 3.69 19.44
CA ASN A 137 -21.86 4.74 18.80
C ASN A 137 -22.42 4.29 17.44
#